data_AF-A0A7J8VCE7-F1
#
_entry.id   AF-A0A7J8VCE7-F1
#
_cell.length_a   1.000
_cell.length_b   1.000
_cell.length_c   1.000
_cell.angle_alpha   90.00
_cell.angle_beta   90.00
_cell.angle_gamma   90.00
#
_symmetry.space_group_name_H-M   'P 1'
#
loop_
_entity.id
_entity.type
_entity.pdbx_description
1 polymer ?
#
loop_
_entity_poly.entity_id
_entity_poly.type
_entity_poly.pdbx_seq_one_letter_code
_entity_poly.pdbx_strand_id
1 'polypeptide(L)'
;MKRSPYDHCIENHENATLFTTHQILESWIQTAKQVLKRIASRIDAEIFETAASDCYLMERIWKLLAEIEDLHLLMDPDDFLHLKSQLLIKPVNETEAFCFRSKGLVEITKMSKELKHKVPFILGVEVDPKGGPRIQEAAMRLYSEKQESNKVFLVQALQAIEGALKRFFYGYKQVLVVVMGSLEAKGNRVVAGSGSGSVDSLSQVFLEPTYFPSLDAAKTYLGEIWNHELGGSGLARWKK
;
A
#
# COMPACT_ATOMS: atom_id res chain seq x y z
N MET A 1 1.48 29.03 -20.73
CA MET A 1 0.48 28.28 -19.94
C MET A 1 -0.65 27.87 -20.87
N LYS A 2 -0.87 26.57 -21.09
CA LYS A 2 -2.03 26.08 -21.86
C LYS A 2 -3.25 26.11 -20.93
N ARG A 3 -4.36 26.71 -21.38
CA ARG A 3 -5.63 26.75 -20.66
C ARG A 3 -6.15 25.33 -20.41
N SER A 4 -6.76 25.14 -19.24
CA SER A 4 -7.41 23.89 -18.82
C SER A 4 -8.62 23.60 -19.73
N PRO A 5 -8.85 22.34 -20.14
CA PRO A 5 -10.03 21.97 -20.94
C PRO A 5 -11.38 22.07 -20.19
N TYR A 6 -11.37 22.57 -18.95
CA TYR A 6 -12.54 22.78 -18.09
C TYR A 6 -12.87 24.27 -17.88
N ASP A 7 -12.66 25.11 -18.89
CA ASP A 7 -13.00 26.56 -18.91
C ASP A 7 -14.53 26.85 -18.81
N HIS A 8 -15.32 25.89 -18.35
CA HIS A 8 -16.67 26.05 -17.81
C HIS A 8 -16.58 25.79 -16.30
N CYS A 9 -15.83 26.64 -15.58
CA CYS A 9 -15.51 26.42 -14.18
C CYS A 9 -16.78 26.48 -13.31
N ILE A 10 -17.07 25.39 -12.60
CA ILE A 10 -17.93 25.42 -11.43
C ILE A 10 -17.16 26.24 -10.38
N GLU A 11 -17.51 27.51 -10.24
CA GLU A 11 -16.89 28.42 -9.28
C GLU A 11 -17.62 28.33 -7.93
N ASN A 12 -17.34 27.27 -7.17
CA ASN A 12 -17.75 27.17 -5.78
C ASN A 12 -16.60 26.70 -4.88
N HIS A 13 -16.76 26.91 -3.58
CA HIS A 13 -15.75 26.63 -2.57
C HIS A 13 -15.43 25.12 -2.49
N GLU A 14 -16.43 24.28 -2.72
CA GLU A 14 -16.36 22.83 -2.67
C GLU A 14 -15.50 22.31 -3.82
N ASN A 15 -15.69 22.81 -5.03
CA ASN A 15 -14.88 22.46 -6.21
C ASN A 15 -13.43 22.95 -6.04
N ALA A 16 -13.23 24.14 -5.48
CA ALA A 16 -11.88 24.63 -5.17
C ALA A 16 -11.18 23.73 -4.16
N THR A 17 -11.90 23.27 -3.13
CA THR A 17 -11.39 22.32 -2.12
C THR A 17 -11.05 20.97 -2.74
N LEU A 18 -11.98 20.38 -3.50
CA LEU A 18 -11.78 19.10 -4.19
C LEU A 18 -10.56 19.16 -5.13
N PHE A 19 -10.47 20.22 -5.93
CA PHE A 19 -9.39 20.43 -6.87
C PHE A 19 -8.04 20.58 -6.16
N THR A 20 -7.99 21.37 -5.09
CA THR A 20 -6.77 21.57 -4.29
C THR A 20 -6.31 20.26 -3.64
N THR A 21 -7.21 19.49 -3.06
CA THR A 21 -6.91 18.17 -2.49
C THR A 21 -6.31 17.24 -3.54
N HIS A 22 -6.91 17.17 -4.74
CA HIS A 22 -6.39 16.35 -5.84
C HIS A 22 -5.01 16.83 -6.33
N GLN A 23 -4.77 18.15 -6.40
CA GLN A 23 -3.46 18.68 -6.79
C GLN A 23 -2.37 18.32 -5.80
N ILE A 24 -2.67 18.41 -4.49
CA ILE A 24 -1.75 18.01 -3.42
C ILE A 24 -1.47 16.51 -3.53
N LEU A 25 -2.51 15.70 -3.70
CA LEU A 25 -2.41 14.25 -3.88
C LEU A 25 -1.50 13.88 -5.06
N GLU A 26 -1.77 14.42 -6.25
CA GLU A 26 -1.00 14.12 -7.47
C GLU A 26 0.46 14.59 -7.37
N SER A 27 0.73 15.70 -6.67
CA SER A 27 2.10 16.16 -6.40
C SER A 27 2.90 15.16 -5.55
N TRP A 28 2.25 14.58 -4.53
CA TRP A 28 2.86 13.55 -3.70
C TRP A 28 2.95 12.20 -4.40
N ILE A 29 1.99 11.84 -5.26
CA ILE A 29 2.08 10.66 -6.14
C ILE A 29 3.29 10.75 -7.06
N GLN A 30 3.54 11.92 -7.66
CA GLN A 30 4.71 12.12 -8.50
C GLN A 30 6.01 12.01 -7.69
N THR A 31 6.03 12.49 -6.46
CA THR A 31 7.17 12.33 -5.53
C THR A 31 7.39 10.85 -5.19
N ALA A 32 6.34 10.12 -4.83
CA ALA A 32 6.36 8.67 -4.58
C ALA A 32 6.97 7.90 -5.76
N LYS A 33 6.56 8.23 -6.98
CA LYS A 33 7.11 7.60 -8.20
C LYS A 33 8.62 7.76 -8.31
N GLN A 34 9.16 8.95 -8.00
CA GLN A 34 10.62 9.17 -8.03
C GLN A 34 11.32 8.44 -6.88
N VAL A 35 10.73 8.41 -5.68
CA VAL A 35 11.27 7.66 -4.54
C VAL A 35 11.33 6.16 -4.85
N LEU A 36 10.29 5.57 -5.44
CA LEU A 36 10.28 4.15 -5.82
C LEU A 36 11.36 3.80 -6.86
N LYS A 37 11.58 4.66 -7.85
CA LYS A 37 12.70 4.50 -8.80
C LYS A 37 14.06 4.55 -8.09
N ARG A 38 14.21 5.48 -7.14
CA ARG A 38 15.42 5.63 -6.34
C ARG A 38 15.68 4.42 -5.44
N ILE A 39 14.64 3.87 -4.80
CA ILE A 39 14.71 2.62 -4.02
C ILE A 39 15.23 1.49 -4.90
N ALA A 40 14.58 1.24 -6.05
CA ALA A 40 14.96 0.15 -6.95
C ALA A 40 16.43 0.27 -7.39
N SER A 41 16.85 1.47 -7.83
CA SER A 41 18.22 1.73 -8.24
C SER A 41 19.25 1.56 -7.11
N ARG A 42 18.91 1.94 -5.87
CA ARG A 42 19.82 1.79 -4.72
C ARG A 42 19.94 0.35 -4.26
N ILE A 43 18.86 -0.42 -4.34
CA ILE A 43 18.91 -1.87 -4.11
C ILE A 43 19.80 -2.51 -5.17
N ASP A 44 19.62 -2.18 -6.45
CA ASP A 44 20.43 -2.74 -7.54
C ASP A 44 21.92 -2.39 -7.45
N ALA A 45 22.26 -1.29 -6.78
CA ALA A 45 23.63 -0.87 -6.48
C ALA A 45 24.14 -1.38 -5.12
N GLU A 46 23.39 -2.26 -4.44
CA GLU A 46 23.71 -2.82 -3.11
C GLU A 46 23.89 -1.78 -1.99
N ILE A 47 23.31 -0.58 -2.15
CA ILE A 47 23.34 0.52 -1.17
C ILE A 47 22.17 0.36 -0.19
N PHE A 48 22.18 -0.72 0.60
CA PHE A 48 21.01 -1.16 1.36
C PHE A 48 20.58 -0.20 2.48
N GLU A 49 21.52 0.46 3.16
CA GLU A 49 21.20 1.41 4.24
C GLU A 49 20.37 2.59 3.71
N THR A 50 20.84 3.21 2.63
CA THR A 50 20.14 4.34 2.02
C THR A 50 18.84 3.91 1.32
N ALA A 51 18.81 2.70 0.75
CA ALA A 51 17.57 2.12 0.23
C ALA A 51 16.52 1.92 1.36
N ALA A 52 16.94 1.46 2.54
CA ALA A 52 16.03 1.29 3.68
C ALA A 52 15.45 2.65 4.13
N SER A 53 16.28 3.69 4.21
CA SER A 53 15.82 5.05 4.50
C SER A 53 14.80 5.55 3.47
N ASP A 54 15.01 5.27 2.18
CA ASP A 54 14.04 5.62 1.14
C ASP A 54 12.75 4.82 1.25
N CYS A 55 12.83 3.54 1.63
CA CYS A 55 11.64 2.73 1.87
C CYS A 55 10.80 3.30 3.01
N TYR A 56 11.43 3.77 4.10
CA TYR A 56 10.72 4.48 5.16
C TYR A 56 10.12 5.81 4.68
N LEU A 57 10.82 6.55 3.82
CA LEU A 57 10.24 7.74 3.20
C LEU A 57 9.00 7.39 2.36
N MET A 58 9.05 6.33 1.56
CA MET A 58 7.91 5.86 0.76
C MET A 58 6.73 5.42 1.63
N GLU A 59 7.00 4.74 2.74
CA GLU A 59 5.99 4.39 3.75
C GLU A 59 5.30 5.65 4.32
N ARG A 60 6.07 6.71 4.61
CA ARG A 60 5.52 7.98 5.06
C ARG A 60 4.70 8.69 3.98
N ILE A 61 5.12 8.61 2.72
CA ILE A 61 4.34 9.15 1.61
C ILE A 61 3.00 8.41 1.50
N TRP A 62 2.96 7.08 1.58
CA TRP A 62 1.69 6.33 1.57
C TRP A 62 0.74 6.75 2.69
N LYS A 63 1.27 6.95 3.91
CA LYS A 63 0.47 7.48 5.03
C LYS A 63 -0.04 8.89 4.76
N LEU A 64 0.83 9.77 4.26
CA LEU A 64 0.46 11.14 3.91
C LEU A 64 -0.64 11.17 2.82
N LEU A 65 -0.58 10.30 1.83
CA LEU A 65 -1.65 10.17 0.83
C LEU A 65 -2.99 9.82 1.48
N ALA A 66 -3.00 9.00 2.53
CA ALA A 66 -4.23 8.67 3.26
C ALA A 66 -4.78 9.91 4.00
N GLU A 67 -3.90 10.65 4.69
CA GLU A 67 -4.30 11.89 5.38
C GLU A 67 -4.80 12.98 4.40
N ILE A 68 -4.27 13.02 3.18
CA ILE A 68 -4.76 13.92 2.13
C ILE A 68 -6.16 13.53 1.69
N GLU A 69 -6.43 12.22 1.53
CA GLU A 69 -7.78 11.75 1.18
C GLU A 69 -8.80 12.03 2.28
N ASP A 70 -8.37 12.02 3.55
CA ASP A 70 -9.23 12.37 4.69
C ASP A 70 -9.69 13.84 4.67
N LEU A 71 -9.03 14.74 3.90
CA LEU A 71 -9.51 16.11 3.71
C LEU A 71 -10.89 16.18 3.06
N HIS A 72 -11.31 15.14 2.31
CA HIS A 72 -12.67 15.07 1.78
C HIS A 72 -13.74 14.98 2.88
N LEU A 73 -13.38 14.56 4.10
CA LEU A 73 -14.28 14.51 5.25
C LEU A 73 -14.61 15.89 5.84
N LEU A 74 -13.89 16.94 5.41
CA LEU A 74 -14.18 18.33 5.80
C LEU A 74 -15.29 18.97 4.95
N MET A 75 -15.73 18.29 3.89
CA MET A 75 -16.84 18.73 3.04
C MET A 75 -18.14 18.13 3.56
N ASP A 76 -19.20 18.94 3.63
CA ASP A 76 -20.53 18.41 3.95
C ASP A 76 -20.96 17.39 2.88
N PRO A 77 -21.56 16.25 3.26
CA PRO A 77 -21.99 15.25 2.29
C PRO A 77 -23.00 15.77 1.25
N ASP A 78 -23.93 16.67 1.61
CA ASP A 78 -24.90 17.24 0.67
C ASP A 78 -24.19 18.10 -0.38
N ASP A 79 -23.26 18.95 0.07
CA ASP A 79 -22.40 19.78 -0.78
C ASP A 79 -21.58 18.93 -1.76
N PHE A 80 -20.95 17.85 -1.27
CA PHE A 80 -20.20 16.93 -2.13
C PHE A 80 -21.11 16.24 -3.15
N LEU A 81 -22.28 15.75 -2.75
CA LEU A 81 -23.21 15.06 -3.65
C LEU A 81 -23.74 16.01 -4.74
N HIS A 82 -24.02 17.26 -4.40
CA HIS A 82 -24.39 18.28 -5.36
C HIS A 82 -23.24 18.55 -6.34
N LEU A 83 -22.01 18.75 -5.84
CA LEU A 83 -20.82 18.94 -6.68
C LEU A 83 -20.54 17.72 -7.58
N LYS A 84 -20.66 16.50 -7.05
CA LYS A 84 -20.52 15.23 -7.79
C LYS A 84 -21.46 15.19 -8.99
N SER A 85 -22.70 15.66 -8.81
CA SER A 85 -23.69 15.72 -9.89
C SER A 85 -23.30 16.71 -10.99
N GLN A 86 -22.75 17.87 -10.61
CA GLN A 86 -22.29 18.91 -11.53
C GLN A 86 -21.04 18.48 -12.31
N LEU A 87 -20.10 17.80 -11.64
CA LEU A 87 -18.87 17.27 -12.24
C LEU A 87 -19.11 15.99 -13.07
N LEU A 88 -20.35 15.48 -13.09
CA LEU A 88 -20.72 14.24 -13.76
C LEU A 88 -19.79 13.07 -13.37
N ILE A 89 -19.39 13.03 -12.09
CA ILE A 89 -18.60 11.93 -11.54
C ILE A 89 -19.51 10.70 -11.48
N LYS A 90 -19.49 9.93 -12.57
CA LYS A 90 -20.16 8.63 -12.74
C LYS A 90 -19.13 7.52 -12.72
N PRO A 91 -19.40 6.31 -12.19
CA PRO A 91 -18.52 5.16 -12.42
C PRO A 91 -18.35 4.89 -13.93
N VAL A 92 -17.11 4.62 -14.42
CA VAL A 92 -16.85 4.37 -15.86
C VAL A 92 -17.37 2.98 -16.25
N ASN A 93 -17.17 2.03 -15.35
CA ASN A 93 -17.76 0.70 -15.31
C ASN A 93 -18.23 0.51 -13.86
N GLU A 94 -19.34 -0.17 -13.62
CA GLU A 94 -19.89 -0.41 -12.26
C GLU A 94 -18.91 -1.14 -11.29
N THR A 95 -17.72 -1.52 -11.77
CA THR A 95 -16.77 -2.41 -11.11
C THR A 95 -15.48 -1.75 -10.60
N GLU A 96 -15.04 -0.61 -11.14
CA GLU A 96 -13.76 0.03 -10.79
C GLU A 96 -13.95 1.27 -9.92
N ALA A 97 -13.25 1.32 -8.78
CA ALA A 97 -13.29 2.47 -7.88
C ALA A 97 -12.63 3.72 -8.48
N PHE A 98 -13.15 4.89 -8.10
CA PHE A 98 -12.78 6.17 -8.69
C PHE A 98 -11.27 6.49 -8.63
N CYS A 99 -10.58 6.16 -7.54
CA CYS A 99 -9.15 6.41 -7.39
C CYS A 99 -8.30 5.72 -8.48
N PHE A 100 -8.77 4.62 -9.06
CA PHE A 100 -8.04 3.93 -10.14
C PHE A 100 -8.05 4.70 -11.47
N ARG A 101 -8.76 5.83 -11.55
CA ARG A 101 -8.60 6.80 -12.64
C ARG A 101 -7.26 7.52 -12.59
N SER A 102 -6.70 7.70 -11.39
CA SER A 102 -5.36 8.27 -11.26
C SER A 102 -4.35 7.25 -11.79
N LYS A 103 -3.86 7.50 -13.01
CA LYS A 103 -2.78 6.72 -13.62
C LYS A 103 -1.54 6.69 -12.73
N GLY A 104 -1.26 7.80 -12.04
CA GLY A 104 -0.15 7.90 -11.10
C GLY A 104 -0.35 6.99 -9.89
N LEU A 105 -1.52 7.00 -9.26
CA LEU A 105 -1.82 6.15 -8.11
C LEU A 105 -1.72 4.65 -8.46
N VAL A 106 -2.29 4.25 -9.61
CA VAL A 106 -2.20 2.88 -10.13
C VAL A 106 -0.73 2.49 -10.34
N GLU A 107 0.07 3.37 -10.92
CA GLU A 107 1.49 3.14 -11.19
C GLU A 107 2.30 2.97 -9.90
N ILE A 108 2.19 3.88 -8.92
CA ILE A 108 2.94 3.77 -7.66
C ILE A 108 2.49 2.55 -6.83
N THR A 109 1.21 2.16 -6.94
CA THR A 109 0.68 0.94 -6.33
C THR A 109 1.37 -0.28 -6.94
N LYS A 110 1.41 -0.37 -8.27
CA LYS A 110 2.08 -1.47 -8.99
C LYS A 110 3.57 -1.51 -8.65
N MET A 111 4.26 -0.39 -8.74
CA MET A 111 5.70 -0.29 -8.43
C MET A 111 6.01 -0.71 -6.98
N SER A 112 5.15 -0.35 -6.02
CA SER A 112 5.31 -0.78 -4.62
C SER A 112 5.16 -2.30 -4.47
N LYS A 113 4.20 -2.92 -5.17
CA LYS A 113 4.03 -4.38 -5.19
C LYS A 113 5.21 -5.10 -5.83
N GLU A 114 5.81 -4.52 -6.87
CA GLU A 114 6.92 -5.11 -7.61
C GLU A 114 8.24 -5.12 -6.83
N LEU A 115 8.36 -4.36 -5.73
CA LEU A 115 9.51 -4.43 -4.83
C LEU A 115 9.74 -5.83 -4.24
N LYS A 116 8.70 -6.68 -4.16
CA LYS A 116 8.84 -8.09 -3.78
C LYS A 116 9.85 -8.86 -4.63
N HIS A 117 10.01 -8.48 -5.90
CA HIS A 117 10.97 -9.12 -6.80
C HIS A 117 12.42 -8.80 -6.45
N LYS A 118 12.68 -7.80 -5.60
CA LYS A 118 14.03 -7.47 -5.12
C LYS A 118 14.45 -8.29 -3.89
N VAL A 119 13.51 -8.94 -3.20
CA VAL A 119 13.80 -9.69 -1.96
C VAL A 119 14.83 -10.81 -2.15
N PRO A 120 14.75 -11.66 -3.20
CA PRO A 120 15.75 -12.70 -3.41
C PRO A 120 17.15 -12.13 -3.60
N PHE A 121 17.27 -11.04 -4.35
CA PHE A 121 18.53 -10.33 -4.56
C PHE A 121 19.09 -9.77 -3.25
N ILE A 122 18.26 -9.11 -2.43
CA ILE A 122 18.67 -8.59 -1.11
C ILE A 122 19.19 -9.72 -0.21
N LEU A 123 18.54 -10.88 -0.24
CA LEU A 123 18.89 -12.05 0.57
C LEU A 123 20.03 -12.89 -0.05
N GLY A 124 20.54 -12.55 -1.23
CA GLY A 124 21.59 -13.31 -1.91
C GLY A 124 21.17 -14.73 -2.31
N VAL A 125 19.90 -14.94 -2.61
CA VAL A 125 19.36 -16.26 -3.01
C VAL A 125 18.83 -16.25 -4.43
N GLU A 126 19.13 -17.31 -5.17
CA GLU A 126 18.53 -17.53 -6.49
C GLU A 126 17.02 -17.80 -6.36
N VAL A 127 16.24 -17.22 -7.28
CA VAL A 127 14.79 -17.42 -7.33
C VAL A 127 14.50 -18.82 -7.86
N ASP A 128 14.06 -19.73 -7.00
CA ASP A 128 13.41 -20.96 -7.45
C ASP A 128 12.05 -20.59 -8.09
N PRO A 129 11.67 -21.12 -9.26
CA PRO A 129 10.32 -20.94 -9.81
C PRO A 129 9.17 -21.33 -8.85
N LYS A 130 9.43 -22.10 -7.78
CA LYS A 130 8.47 -22.40 -6.70
C LYS A 130 8.62 -21.52 -5.45
N GLY A 131 9.60 -20.63 -5.38
CA GLY A 131 9.67 -19.43 -4.53
C GLY A 131 9.49 -19.57 -3.01
N GLY A 132 9.53 -20.77 -2.42
CA GLY A 132 9.11 -20.96 -1.03
C GLY A 132 10.26 -21.07 -0.03
N PRO A 133 10.89 -22.26 0.13
CA PRO A 133 11.69 -22.56 1.33
C PRO A 133 12.99 -21.77 1.43
N ARG A 134 13.71 -21.58 0.32
CA ARG A 134 15.04 -20.95 0.33
C ARG A 134 15.03 -19.48 0.75
N ILE A 135 14.04 -18.72 0.27
CA ILE A 135 13.88 -17.30 0.64
C ILE A 135 13.56 -17.20 2.13
N GLN A 136 12.70 -18.08 2.64
CA GLN A 136 12.34 -18.14 4.04
C GLN A 136 13.55 -18.49 4.92
N GLU A 137 14.31 -19.53 4.59
CA GLU A 137 15.52 -19.93 5.32
C GLU A 137 16.57 -18.80 5.35
N ALA A 138 16.79 -18.13 4.22
CA ALA A 138 17.71 -17.00 4.15
C ALA A 138 17.24 -15.82 5.01
N ALA A 139 15.94 -15.52 5.01
CA ALA A 139 15.36 -14.51 5.88
C ALA A 139 15.49 -14.89 7.37
N MET A 140 15.32 -16.17 7.71
CA MET A 140 15.51 -16.66 9.09
C MET A 140 16.95 -16.44 9.55
N ARG A 141 17.95 -16.80 8.73
CA ARG A 141 19.38 -16.57 9.02
C ARG A 141 19.69 -15.09 9.17
N LEU A 142 19.18 -14.26 8.25
CA LEU A 142 19.36 -12.80 8.30
C LEU A 142 18.86 -12.22 9.65
N TYR A 143 17.68 -12.64 10.11
CA TYR A 143 17.10 -12.14 11.35
C TYR A 143 17.77 -12.71 12.62
N SER A 144 18.23 -13.96 12.60
CA SER A 144 18.84 -14.60 13.77
C SER A 144 20.28 -14.17 13.99
N GLU A 145 21.09 -14.08 12.93
CA GLU A 145 22.52 -13.79 13.01
C GLU A 145 22.81 -12.30 13.22
N LYS A 146 21.90 -11.41 12.78
CA LYS A 146 21.96 -9.94 12.94
C LYS A 146 23.26 -9.27 12.44
N GLN A 147 24.08 -9.96 11.66
CA GLN A 147 25.34 -9.42 11.13
C GLN A 147 25.12 -8.38 10.03
N GLU A 148 24.04 -8.51 9.25
CA GLU A 148 23.68 -7.62 8.14
C GLU A 148 22.48 -6.73 8.49
N SER A 149 22.62 -5.89 9.52
CA SER A 149 21.54 -5.04 10.04
C SER A 149 20.86 -4.18 8.97
N ASN A 150 21.63 -3.66 8.00
CA ASN A 150 21.10 -2.86 6.90
C ASN A 150 20.09 -3.63 6.03
N LYS A 151 20.34 -4.91 5.77
CA LYS A 151 19.41 -5.78 5.03
C LYS A 151 18.16 -6.07 5.85
N VAL A 152 18.30 -6.26 7.17
CA VAL A 152 17.15 -6.41 8.09
C VAL A 152 16.25 -5.18 8.01
N PHE A 153 16.81 -3.97 8.14
CA PHE A 153 16.05 -2.73 8.05
C PHE A 153 15.37 -2.57 6.69
N LEU A 154 16.07 -2.89 5.60
CA LEU A 154 15.52 -2.82 4.26
C LEU A 154 14.30 -3.73 4.09
N VAL A 155 14.40 -5.02 4.45
CA VAL A 155 13.28 -5.96 4.28
C VAL A 155 12.10 -5.64 5.21
N GLN A 156 12.35 -5.11 6.41
CA GLN A 156 11.28 -4.59 7.27
C GLN A 156 10.62 -3.34 6.66
N ALA A 157 11.39 -2.43 6.07
CA ALA A 157 10.87 -1.23 5.43
C ALA A 157 10.03 -1.58 4.19
N LEU A 158 10.38 -2.62 3.44
CA LEU A 158 9.55 -3.15 2.34
C LEU A 158 8.18 -3.63 2.83
N GLN A 159 8.14 -4.41 3.92
CA GLN A 159 6.88 -4.84 4.55
C GLN A 159 6.09 -3.64 5.10
N ALA A 160 6.76 -2.61 5.59
CA ALA A 160 6.12 -1.38 6.06
C ALA A 160 5.44 -0.61 4.92
N ILE A 161 6.04 -0.55 3.72
CA ILE A 161 5.41 0.02 2.51
C ILE A 161 4.12 -0.74 2.18
N GLU A 162 4.16 -2.09 2.16
CA GLU A 162 2.95 -2.89 1.93
C GLU A 162 1.85 -2.54 2.96
N GLY A 163 2.21 -2.49 4.24
CA GLY A 163 1.27 -2.18 5.30
C GLY A 163 0.66 -0.78 5.15
N ALA A 164 1.44 0.23 4.76
CA ALA A 164 0.94 1.59 4.53
C ALA A 164 0.04 1.66 3.29
N LEU A 165 0.44 1.00 2.19
CA LEU A 165 -0.35 0.90 0.96
C LEU A 165 -1.71 0.25 1.22
N LYS A 166 -1.76 -0.90 1.90
CA LYS A 166 -3.03 -1.59 2.20
C LYS A 166 -3.93 -0.74 3.11
N ARG A 167 -3.34 -0.03 4.09
CA ARG A 167 -4.08 0.92 4.93
C ARG A 167 -4.65 2.09 4.14
N PHE A 168 -3.90 2.63 3.18
CA PHE A 168 -4.38 3.69 2.28
C PHE A 168 -5.67 3.25 1.56
N PHE A 169 -5.68 2.09 0.91
CA PHE A 169 -6.88 1.63 0.18
C PHE A 169 -8.05 1.29 1.10
N TYR A 170 -7.78 0.76 2.29
CA TYR A 170 -8.82 0.56 3.30
C TYR A 170 -9.42 1.89 3.77
N GLY A 171 -8.58 2.87 4.12
CA GLY A 171 -8.99 4.20 4.56
C GLY A 171 -9.76 4.95 3.48
N TYR A 172 -9.24 4.95 2.24
CA TYR A 172 -9.93 5.51 1.08
C TYR A 172 -11.34 4.94 0.91
N LYS A 173 -11.52 3.62 1.07
CA LYS A 173 -12.86 3.01 1.05
C LYS A 173 -13.77 3.59 2.14
N GLN A 174 -13.27 3.82 3.35
CA GLN A 174 -14.05 4.44 4.42
C GLN A 174 -14.42 5.88 4.09
N VAL A 175 -13.50 6.67 3.52
CA VAL A 175 -13.79 8.03 3.05
C VAL A 175 -14.94 8.02 2.05
N LEU A 176 -14.92 7.12 1.05
CA LEU A 176 -16.04 7.00 0.10
C LEU A 176 -17.37 6.64 0.77
N VAL A 177 -17.36 5.78 1.80
CA VAL A 177 -18.57 5.42 2.54
C VAL A 177 -19.13 6.63 3.28
N VAL A 178 -18.27 7.45 3.89
CA VAL A 178 -18.70 8.63 4.65
C VAL A 178 -19.23 9.72 3.70
N VAL A 179 -18.54 9.97 2.60
CA VAL A 179 -18.84 11.08 1.69
C VAL A 179 -19.99 10.76 0.71
N MET A 180 -20.13 9.49 0.30
CA MET A 180 -21.12 9.09 -0.74
C MET A 180 -22.08 7.98 -0.32
N GLY A 181 -21.93 7.45 0.89
CA GLY A 181 -22.73 6.33 1.38
C GLY A 181 -22.21 4.95 0.94
N SER A 182 -22.63 3.93 1.69
CA SER A 182 -22.10 2.56 1.56
C SER A 182 -22.49 1.82 0.28
N LEU A 183 -23.61 2.19 -0.35
CA LEU A 183 -24.08 1.59 -1.61
C LEU A 183 -23.23 2.07 -2.79
N GLU A 184 -22.96 3.37 -2.84
CA GLU A 184 -22.10 3.99 -3.86
C GLU A 184 -20.65 3.49 -3.70
N ALA A 185 -20.14 3.44 -2.46
CA ALA A 185 -18.79 2.95 -2.18
C ALA A 185 -18.58 1.45 -2.53
N LYS A 186 -19.66 0.66 -2.64
CA LYS A 186 -19.64 -0.75 -3.08
C LYS A 186 -19.88 -0.92 -4.58
N GLY A 187 -20.11 0.17 -5.32
CA GLY A 187 -20.36 0.13 -6.77
C GLY A 187 -21.77 -0.32 -7.16
N ASN A 188 -22.80 0.08 -6.40
CA ASN A 188 -24.22 -0.10 -6.76
C ASN A 188 -24.68 -1.55 -7.10
N ARG A 189 -24.10 -2.55 -6.43
CA ARG A 189 -24.35 -3.99 -6.64
C ARG A 189 -25.71 -4.53 -6.17
N VAL A 190 -26.62 -3.66 -5.71
CA VAL A 190 -27.94 -4.07 -5.19
C VAL A 190 -29.00 -4.12 -6.30
N VAL A 191 -28.75 -3.49 -7.46
CA VAL A 191 -29.70 -3.48 -8.59
C VAL A 191 -29.44 -4.62 -9.61
N ALA A 192 -28.26 -5.24 -9.58
CA ALA A 192 -27.97 -6.47 -10.32
C ALA A 192 -28.11 -7.67 -9.38
N GLY A 193 -29.02 -8.59 -9.70
CA GLY A 193 -29.51 -9.64 -8.82
C GLY A 193 -28.43 -10.39 -8.01
N SER A 194 -28.81 -10.69 -6.78
CA SER A 194 -28.22 -11.68 -5.87
C SER A 194 -27.52 -12.85 -6.59
N GLY A 195 -26.18 -12.89 -6.53
CA GLY A 195 -25.41 -14.07 -6.96
C GLY A 195 -24.03 -13.81 -7.54
N SER A 196 -23.14 -13.08 -6.84
CA SER A 196 -21.71 -13.08 -7.18
C SER A 196 -20.88 -12.59 -6.01
N GLY A 197 -20.17 -13.50 -5.34
CA GLY A 197 -19.20 -13.23 -4.27
C GLY A 197 -17.93 -12.52 -4.74
N SER A 198 -18.02 -11.68 -5.77
CA SER A 198 -16.91 -10.87 -6.26
C SER A 198 -16.61 -9.76 -5.27
N VAL A 199 -15.40 -9.69 -4.73
CA VAL A 199 -14.92 -8.61 -3.84
C VAL A 199 -14.80 -7.30 -4.66
N ASP A 200 -15.19 -6.14 -4.11
CA ASP A 200 -15.00 -4.84 -4.81
C ASP A 200 -13.51 -4.53 -5.05
N SER A 201 -13.19 -3.80 -6.12
CA SER A 201 -11.81 -3.60 -6.59
C SER A 201 -10.89 -2.96 -5.55
N LEU A 202 -11.40 -2.08 -4.68
CA LEU A 202 -10.64 -1.56 -3.53
C LEU A 202 -10.33 -2.65 -2.51
N SER A 203 -11.34 -3.45 -2.19
CA SER A 203 -11.21 -4.55 -1.25
C SER A 203 -10.28 -5.65 -1.75
N GLN A 204 -10.20 -5.86 -3.06
CA GLN A 204 -9.21 -6.76 -3.63
C GLN A 204 -7.79 -6.32 -3.25
N VAL A 205 -7.48 -5.02 -3.28
CA VAL A 205 -6.11 -4.54 -2.99
C VAL A 205 -5.71 -4.76 -1.52
N PHE A 206 -6.59 -4.46 -0.55
CA PHE A 206 -6.22 -4.62 0.87
C PHE A 206 -6.47 -6.03 1.43
N LEU A 207 -7.29 -6.86 0.74
CA LEU A 207 -7.49 -8.28 1.07
C LEU A 207 -6.53 -9.21 0.32
N GLU A 208 -5.72 -8.69 -0.61
CA GLU A 208 -4.65 -9.45 -1.26
C GLU A 208 -3.76 -10.12 -0.19
N PRO A 209 -3.28 -11.36 -0.45
CA PRO A 209 -2.24 -11.97 0.36
C PRO A 209 -1.02 -11.05 0.54
N THR A 210 -0.19 -11.34 1.54
CA THR A 210 1.04 -10.56 1.74
C THR A 210 1.91 -10.56 0.48
N TYR A 211 2.55 -9.43 0.20
CA TYR A 211 3.55 -9.32 -0.88
C TYR A 211 4.85 -10.02 -0.52
N PHE A 212 5.06 -10.31 0.77
CA PHE A 212 6.31 -10.84 1.34
C PHE A 212 6.09 -12.11 2.18
N PRO A 213 5.43 -13.16 1.65
CA PRO A 213 5.03 -14.33 2.43
C PRO A 213 6.19 -15.08 3.08
N SER A 214 7.34 -15.19 2.41
CA SER A 214 8.52 -15.85 2.97
C SER A 214 9.15 -15.06 4.13
N LEU A 215 9.05 -13.73 4.11
CA LEU A 215 9.54 -12.89 5.22
C LEU A 215 8.62 -13.00 6.44
N ASP A 216 7.31 -13.11 6.22
CA ASP A 216 6.33 -13.33 7.28
C ASP A 216 6.50 -14.73 7.89
N ALA A 217 6.59 -15.76 7.05
CA ALA A 217 6.83 -17.13 7.50
C ALA A 217 8.12 -17.24 8.33
N ALA A 218 9.22 -16.60 7.91
CA ALA A 218 10.47 -16.61 8.65
C ALA A 218 10.31 -16.11 10.10
N LYS A 219 9.48 -15.07 10.33
CA LYS A 219 9.17 -14.56 11.67
C LYS A 219 8.39 -15.58 12.50
N THR A 220 7.42 -16.26 11.90
CA THR A 220 6.65 -17.33 12.57
C THR A 220 7.56 -18.46 13.04
N TYR A 221 8.40 -19.00 12.15
CA TYR A 221 9.31 -20.10 12.49
C TYR A 221 10.36 -19.70 13.53
N LEU A 222 10.92 -18.48 13.46
CA LEU A 222 11.83 -18.00 14.51
C LEU A 222 11.13 -17.87 15.87
N GLY A 223 9.88 -17.39 15.88
CA GLY A 223 9.07 -17.34 17.09
C GLY A 223 8.85 -18.73 17.70
N GLU A 224 8.54 -19.73 16.88
CA GLU A 224 8.40 -21.13 17.31
C GLU A 224 9.71 -21.70 17.86
N ILE A 225 10.84 -21.49 17.18
CA ILE A 225 12.17 -21.95 17.64
C ILE A 225 12.47 -21.40 19.03
N TRP A 226 12.32 -20.10 19.25
CA TRP A 226 12.57 -19.50 20.56
C TRP A 226 11.60 -19.98 21.64
N ASN A 227 10.33 -20.22 21.30
CA ASN A 227 9.36 -20.80 22.23
C ASN A 227 9.75 -22.24 22.63
N HIS A 228 10.25 -23.04 21.69
CA HIS A 228 10.75 -24.39 21.97
C HIS A 228 12.05 -24.38 22.78
N GLU A 229 12.97 -23.47 22.49
CA GLU A 229 14.22 -23.30 23.26
C GLU A 229 13.95 -22.83 24.70
N LEU A 230 13.03 -21.88 24.89
CA LEU A 230 12.65 -21.37 26.21
C LEU A 230 11.79 -22.38 26.99
N GLY A 231 10.90 -23.11 26.31
CA GLY A 231 10.06 -24.15 26.91
C GLY A 231 10.82 -25.45 27.22
N GLY A 232 11.85 -25.79 26.44
CA GLY A 232 12.70 -26.96 26.64
C GLY A 232 13.86 -26.74 27.63
N SER A 233 14.33 -25.50 27.79
CA SER A 233 15.43 -25.17 28.72
C SER A 233 14.97 -24.81 30.14
N GLY A 234 13.67 -24.58 30.37
CA GLY A 234 13.10 -24.28 31.69
C GLY A 234 13.24 -25.40 32.73
N LEU A 235 13.43 -26.65 32.30
CA LEU A 235 13.59 -27.82 33.18
C LEU A 235 15.04 -28.27 33.42
N ALA A 236 16.00 -27.81 32.59
CA ALA A 236 17.40 -28.23 32.70
C ALA A 236 18.30 -27.21 33.43
N ARG A 237 17.83 -25.98 33.65
CA ARG A 237 18.67 -24.88 34.18
C ARG A 237 18.61 -24.67 35.71
N TRP A 238 18.13 -25.67 36.46
CA TRP A 238 18.07 -25.66 37.93
C TRP A 238 18.63 -26.94 38.58
N LYS A 239 19.58 -27.62 37.92
CA LYS A 239 20.40 -28.66 38.54
C LYS A 239 21.84 -28.60 38.04
N LYS A 240 22.60 -27.66 38.59
CA LYS A 240 23.98 -27.86 39.08
C LYS A 240 24.49 -26.57 39.70
#